data_AF-F7FTD0-F1
#
_entry.id   AF-F7FTD0-F1
#
_cell.length_a   1.000
_cell.length_b   1.000
_cell.length_c   1.000
_cell.angle_alpha   90.00
_cell.angle_beta   90.00
_cell.angle_gamma   90.00
#
_symmetry.space_group_name_H-M   'P 1'
#
loop_
_entity.id
_entity.type
_entity.pdbx_description
1 polymer ?
#
loop_
_entity_poly.entity_id
_entity_poly.type
_entity_poly.pdbx_seq_one_letter_code
_entity_poly.pdbx_strand_id
1 'polypeptide(L)'
;MWRSAVAALRGLSGFGRQPLRAVSSSPIDAQKGVTLSVTPPVGLADEPVHIQVQGLSPGEPVTVRALAVSYHGRLFQSSAHYEADGLGALDLTKDPSQGGDYTGVEPMGLMWSLSPAGMENPYIRMVQRSVLKKPLKLEVTVHQAHNQTGLLLGQVLASARVERWYATPEIRAIRVREGMVRGSFFMPPGDGPFPGVIDMFGDEGGLHEFRASLLACRGFATLALPYFAFEDLPPIMKDLNLDYFAQAAKFVQNHPKVKGPKIGVIGSGKGAELAFSMATFLPDVAAVAKATTIKEALARWEEKSGQKPSEAKEVKLYAQIPPVEKMDASLSMLANCEKLSLSTNCIEKIANLNGLKNLRILSLGRNNIKNLNGLEAVGDTLEELWISYNYIEKLKGIHVMKRLKILYMSNNLVKDWAEFVKLAELLCLEELVFVGNPLEEKSSSEGNWIDEATKRVPKLKKLDGIPVIKQEEEEEG
;
A
#
# COMPACT_ATOMS: atom_id res chain seq x y z
N MET A 1 10.48 -13.81 23.04
CA MET A 1 9.16 -13.46 22.45
C MET A 1 9.17 -13.35 20.93
N TRP A 2 10.06 -12.56 20.31
CA TRP A 2 10.16 -12.43 18.83
C TRP A 2 10.38 -13.76 18.09
N ARG A 3 11.23 -14.64 18.64
CA ARG A 3 11.49 -15.97 18.05
C ARG A 3 10.30 -16.92 18.14
N SER A 4 9.43 -16.80 19.15
CA SER A 4 8.30 -17.73 19.34
C SER A 4 7.10 -17.38 18.46
N ALA A 5 6.79 -16.09 18.25
CA ALA A 5 5.77 -15.67 17.29
C ALA A 5 6.23 -15.91 15.83
N VAL A 6 7.50 -15.61 15.53
CA VAL A 6 8.10 -15.91 14.22
C VAL A 6 8.21 -17.42 13.98
N ALA A 7 8.52 -18.24 15.00
CA ALA A 7 8.52 -19.70 14.88
C ALA A 7 7.10 -20.29 14.75
N ALA A 8 6.11 -19.74 15.46
CA ALA A 8 4.71 -20.15 15.34
C ALA A 8 4.14 -19.82 13.95
N LEU A 9 4.54 -18.70 13.34
CA LEU A 9 4.15 -18.33 11.98
C LEU A 9 4.95 -19.09 10.91
N ARG A 10 6.25 -19.37 11.12
CA ARG A 10 7.09 -20.15 10.20
C ARG A 10 6.84 -21.67 10.25
N GLY A 11 6.35 -22.19 11.37
CA GLY A 11 6.08 -23.63 11.59
C GLY A 11 4.84 -24.18 10.89
N LEU A 12 3.99 -23.34 10.29
CA LEU A 12 2.74 -23.76 9.64
C LEU A 12 2.91 -24.25 8.18
N SER A 13 4.14 -24.61 7.77
CA SER A 13 4.48 -25.03 6.41
C SER A 13 4.54 -26.55 6.20
N GLY A 14 4.42 -27.35 7.25
CA GLY A 14 4.36 -28.81 7.14
C GLY A 14 3.30 -29.37 8.07
N PHE A 15 2.22 -29.92 7.51
CA PHE A 15 1.57 -31.17 7.91
C PHE A 15 0.31 -31.36 7.05
N GLY A 16 0.18 -32.57 6.49
CA GLY A 16 -0.88 -32.96 5.57
C GLY A 16 -2.26 -33.10 6.22
N ARG A 17 -3.26 -33.16 5.33
CA ARG A 17 -4.70 -33.31 5.56
C ARG A 17 -5.09 -34.17 6.77
N GLN A 18 -5.78 -33.56 7.74
CA GLN A 18 -6.85 -34.17 8.54
C GLN A 18 -7.93 -33.11 8.85
N PRO A 19 -9.21 -33.49 9.00
CA PRO A 19 -10.29 -32.55 9.27
C PRO A 19 -10.11 -31.96 10.68
N LEU A 20 -9.90 -30.65 10.76
CA LEU A 20 -9.64 -29.96 12.01
C LEU A 20 -10.91 -29.88 12.86
N ARG A 21 -10.97 -30.72 13.91
CA ARG A 21 -11.68 -30.37 15.15
C ARG A 21 -11.06 -29.09 15.71
N ALA A 22 -11.90 -28.18 16.19
CA ALA A 22 -11.47 -26.97 16.88
C ALA A 22 -10.51 -27.33 18.03
N VAL A 23 -9.23 -27.03 17.83
CA VAL A 23 -8.21 -27.10 18.88
C VAL A 23 -8.12 -25.70 19.49
N SER A 24 -8.64 -25.56 20.71
CA SER A 24 -8.45 -24.37 21.53
C SER A 24 -6.97 -24.24 21.90
N SER A 25 -6.28 -23.25 21.34
CA SER A 25 -4.93 -22.88 21.76
C SER A 25 -5.00 -21.68 22.71
N SER A 26 -4.45 -21.84 23.91
CA SER A 26 -4.42 -20.84 24.99
C SER A 26 -3.79 -19.51 24.56
N PRO A 27 -4.31 -18.36 25.02
CA PRO A 27 -3.74 -17.05 24.74
C PRO A 27 -2.42 -16.86 25.49
N ILE A 28 -1.43 -16.28 24.81
CA ILE A 28 -0.17 -15.80 25.39
C ILE A 28 -0.53 -14.61 26.30
N ASP A 29 -0.11 -14.65 27.57
CA ASP A 29 -0.46 -13.76 28.69
C ASP A 29 -0.97 -12.36 28.31
N ALA A 30 -2.28 -12.27 28.11
CA ALA A 30 -3.03 -11.02 28.07
C ALA A 30 -3.20 -10.49 29.50
N GLN A 31 -3.11 -9.18 29.69
CA GLN A 31 -3.55 -8.58 30.95
C GLN A 31 -5.05 -8.91 31.12
N LYS A 32 -5.44 -9.48 32.27
CA LYS A 32 -6.82 -9.89 32.54
C LYS A 32 -7.79 -8.72 32.29
N GLY A 33 -8.59 -8.78 31.24
CA GLY A 33 -9.69 -7.85 30.98
C GLY A 33 -9.69 -7.19 29.60
N VAL A 34 -8.53 -7.04 28.94
CA VAL A 34 -8.47 -6.40 27.60
C VAL A 34 -8.82 -7.42 26.52
N THR A 35 -9.78 -7.08 25.66
CA THR A 35 -10.17 -7.93 24.52
C THR A 35 -9.98 -7.18 23.20
N LEU A 36 -9.28 -7.80 22.26
CA LEU A 36 -9.15 -7.34 20.87
C LEU A 36 -10.02 -8.20 19.96
N SER A 37 -10.86 -7.58 19.16
CA SER A 37 -11.70 -8.23 18.14
C SER A 37 -11.39 -7.70 16.75
N VAL A 38 -11.33 -8.60 15.77
CA VAL A 38 -11.19 -8.28 14.35
C VAL A 38 -12.25 -9.03 13.57
N THR A 39 -13.14 -8.29 12.89
CA THR A 39 -14.33 -8.86 12.26
C THR A 39 -14.42 -8.48 10.78
N PRO A 40 -14.53 -9.45 9.84
CA PRO A 40 -14.40 -10.89 10.09
C PRO A 40 -12.94 -11.29 10.35
N PRO A 41 -12.65 -12.31 11.18
CA PRO A 41 -11.29 -12.79 11.40
C PRO A 41 -10.73 -13.55 10.20
N VAL A 42 -11.61 -14.19 9.41
CA VAL A 42 -11.29 -14.85 8.15
C VAL A 42 -12.17 -14.24 7.05
N GLY A 43 -11.57 -13.83 5.95
CA GLY A 43 -12.29 -13.20 4.84
C GLY A 43 -11.40 -13.06 3.61
N LEU A 44 -11.94 -12.52 2.53
CA LEU A 44 -11.15 -12.25 1.34
C LEU A 44 -10.18 -11.08 1.57
N ALA A 45 -9.07 -11.06 0.84
CA ALA A 45 -8.03 -10.05 0.97
C ALA A 45 -8.48 -8.65 0.52
N ASP A 46 -9.53 -8.57 -0.29
CA ASP A 46 -10.15 -7.32 -0.75
C ASP A 46 -11.36 -6.89 0.11
N GLU A 47 -11.66 -7.60 1.20
CA GLU A 47 -12.75 -7.26 2.12
C GLU A 47 -12.24 -6.44 3.32
N PRO A 48 -12.98 -5.39 3.73
CA PRO A 48 -12.63 -4.62 4.92
C PRO A 48 -12.76 -5.46 6.19
N VAL A 49 -12.04 -5.04 7.24
CA VAL A 49 -12.21 -5.56 8.59
C VAL A 49 -12.48 -4.42 9.57
N HIS A 50 -13.20 -4.76 10.64
CA HIS A 50 -13.46 -3.88 11.76
C HIS A 50 -12.61 -4.34 12.95
N ILE A 51 -11.82 -3.43 13.51
CA ILE A 51 -10.93 -3.69 14.65
C ILE A 51 -11.44 -2.91 15.85
N GLN A 52 -11.71 -3.61 16.95
CA GLN A 52 -12.17 -3.00 18.19
C GLN A 52 -11.42 -3.58 19.39
N VAL A 53 -11.11 -2.72 20.36
CA VAL A 53 -10.51 -3.08 21.65
C VAL A 53 -11.47 -2.66 22.76
N GLN A 54 -11.61 -3.50 23.79
CA GLN A 54 -12.40 -3.20 24.98
C GLN A 54 -11.62 -3.58 26.24
N GLY A 55 -11.97 -2.97 27.37
CA GLY A 55 -11.38 -3.29 28.67
C GLY A 55 -10.06 -2.58 28.95
N LEU A 56 -9.75 -1.51 28.20
CA LEU A 56 -8.67 -0.58 28.52
C LEU A 56 -9.08 0.34 29.67
N SER A 57 -8.13 1.05 30.27
CA SER A 57 -8.45 2.15 31.18
C SER A 57 -8.94 3.37 30.37
N PRO A 58 -9.87 4.20 30.89
CA PRO A 58 -10.27 5.43 30.20
C PRO A 58 -9.08 6.34 29.89
N GLY A 59 -8.93 6.77 28.63
CA GLY A 59 -7.80 7.60 28.20
C GLY A 59 -6.45 6.86 28.12
N GLU A 60 -6.44 5.51 28.20
CA GLU A 60 -5.19 4.76 28.16
C GLU A 60 -4.52 4.85 26.77
N PRO A 61 -3.25 5.31 26.68
CA PRO A 61 -2.53 5.33 25.43
C PRO A 61 -2.10 3.91 25.05
N VAL A 62 -2.41 3.50 23.81
CA VAL A 62 -2.09 2.17 23.29
C VAL A 62 -1.51 2.24 21.89
N THR A 63 -0.69 1.24 21.53
CA THR A 63 -0.22 1.03 20.17
C THR A 63 -0.89 -0.21 19.60
N VAL A 64 -1.62 -0.07 18.51
CA VAL A 64 -2.14 -1.21 17.74
C VAL A 64 -1.17 -1.52 16.63
N ARG A 65 -0.76 -2.79 16.51
CA ARG A 65 0.23 -3.25 15.53
C ARG A 65 -0.35 -4.41 14.72
N ALA A 66 -0.04 -4.43 13.42
CA ALA A 66 -0.21 -5.59 12.56
C ALA A 66 1.15 -6.15 12.15
N LEU A 67 1.30 -7.48 12.22
CA LEU A 67 2.44 -8.21 11.71
C LEU A 67 1.94 -9.21 10.67
N ALA A 68 2.57 -9.25 9.50
CA ALA A 68 2.24 -10.18 8.43
C ALA A 68 3.48 -10.92 7.94
N VAL A 69 3.30 -12.19 7.54
CA VAL A 69 4.36 -12.97 6.89
C VAL A 69 3.98 -13.18 5.43
N SER A 70 4.83 -12.66 4.54
CA SER A 70 4.67 -12.85 3.10
C SER A 70 4.84 -14.32 2.69
N TYR A 71 4.43 -14.65 1.47
CA TYR A 71 4.59 -16.00 0.91
C TYR A 71 6.05 -16.52 0.97
N HIS A 72 7.03 -15.62 0.81
CA HIS A 72 8.46 -15.94 0.85
C HIS A 72 9.05 -15.92 2.27
N GLY A 73 8.21 -15.87 3.32
CA GLY A 73 8.65 -15.89 4.71
C GLY A 73 9.23 -14.57 5.22
N ARG A 74 9.09 -13.48 4.45
CA ARG A 74 9.54 -12.13 4.83
C ARG A 74 8.51 -11.44 5.72
N LEU A 75 8.97 -10.72 6.73
CA LEU A 75 8.14 -10.02 7.71
C LEU A 75 7.74 -8.63 7.21
N PHE A 76 6.46 -8.33 7.36
CA PHE A 76 5.89 -7.01 7.16
C PHE A 76 5.23 -6.56 8.45
N GLN A 77 5.30 -5.27 8.76
CA GLN A 77 4.68 -4.71 9.94
C GLN A 77 4.02 -3.38 9.66
N SER A 78 3.05 -3.02 10.50
CA SER A 78 2.64 -1.65 10.68
C SER A 78 2.14 -1.41 12.11
N SER A 79 2.24 -0.17 12.59
CA SER A 79 1.73 0.26 13.90
C SER A 79 1.10 1.64 13.84
N ALA A 80 0.11 1.84 14.69
CA ALA A 80 -0.58 3.11 14.89
C ALA A 80 -0.89 3.35 16.37
N HIS A 81 -0.82 4.61 16.79
CA HIS A 81 -1.04 5.07 18.17
C HIS A 81 -2.48 5.52 18.34
N TYR A 82 -3.08 5.14 19.46
CA TYR A 82 -4.47 5.46 19.81
C TYR A 82 -4.57 5.75 21.31
N GLU A 83 -5.71 6.31 21.69
CA GLU A 83 -6.08 6.58 23.07
C GLU A 83 -7.49 6.02 23.28
N ALA A 84 -7.69 5.27 24.36
CA ALA A 84 -9.01 4.70 24.66
C ALA A 84 -10.02 5.79 25.01
N ASP A 85 -11.28 5.57 24.65
CA ASP A 85 -12.37 6.48 25.00
C ASP A 85 -12.65 6.50 26.53
N GLY A 86 -13.62 7.32 26.95
CA GLY A 86 -14.00 7.43 28.36
C GLY A 86 -14.56 6.14 28.98
N LEU A 87 -14.87 5.12 28.17
CA LEU A 87 -15.37 3.80 28.58
C LEU A 87 -14.28 2.72 28.49
N GLY A 88 -13.04 3.07 28.10
CA GLY A 88 -11.97 2.10 27.92
C GLY A 88 -12.12 1.25 26.66
N ALA A 89 -12.78 1.79 25.62
CA ALA A 89 -12.95 1.16 24.32
C ALA A 89 -12.18 1.90 23.22
N LEU A 90 -11.88 1.19 22.15
CA LEU A 90 -11.27 1.71 20.93
C LEU A 90 -11.95 1.07 19.72
N ASP A 91 -12.37 1.87 18.75
CA ASP A 91 -12.97 1.47 17.49
C ASP A 91 -12.26 2.20 16.34
N LEU A 92 -11.44 1.47 15.59
CA LEU A 92 -10.61 2.04 14.51
C LEU A 92 -11.44 2.66 13.37
N THR A 93 -12.77 2.45 13.36
CA THR A 93 -13.66 3.13 12.41
C THR A 93 -14.02 4.57 12.79
N LYS A 94 -13.77 4.96 14.03
CA LYS A 94 -14.17 6.25 14.61
C LYS A 94 -13.00 6.98 15.23
N ASP A 95 -12.11 6.24 15.89
CA ASP A 95 -11.04 6.81 16.69
C ASP A 95 -9.82 7.11 15.80
N PRO A 96 -9.33 8.35 15.78
CA PRO A 96 -8.22 8.73 14.94
C PRO A 96 -6.90 8.19 15.51
N SER A 97 -6.05 7.67 14.63
CA SER A 97 -4.67 7.42 15.04
C SER A 97 -3.92 8.74 15.25
N GLN A 98 -3.22 8.84 16.37
CA GLN A 98 -2.45 10.03 16.78
C GLN A 98 -0.99 9.99 16.29
N GLY A 99 -0.50 8.85 15.80
CA GLY A 99 0.89 8.65 15.41
C GLY A 99 1.18 7.22 14.94
N GLY A 100 2.43 6.95 14.54
CA GLY A 100 2.83 5.67 13.95
C GLY A 100 3.00 5.77 12.44
N ASP A 101 2.66 4.71 11.70
CA ASP A 101 2.84 4.65 10.25
C ASP A 101 1.75 5.40 9.46
N TYR A 102 0.68 5.81 10.14
CA TYR A 102 -0.38 6.66 9.61
C TYR A 102 -1.09 7.41 10.74
N THR A 103 -1.87 8.44 10.40
CA THR A 103 -2.65 9.24 11.35
C THR A 103 -4.08 9.45 10.86
N GLY A 104 -4.99 9.84 11.76
CA GLY A 104 -6.40 10.06 11.45
C GLY A 104 -7.25 8.79 11.49
N VAL A 105 -8.53 8.93 11.15
CA VAL A 105 -9.49 7.81 11.12
C VAL A 105 -9.28 6.99 9.85
N GLU A 106 -8.54 5.88 10.00
CA GLU A 106 -8.15 4.98 8.91
C GLU A 106 -8.44 3.53 9.30
N PRO A 107 -9.67 3.02 9.09
CA PRO A 107 -10.08 1.70 9.58
C PRO A 107 -9.23 0.53 9.05
N MET A 108 -8.76 0.66 7.80
CA MET A 108 -7.87 -0.31 7.15
C MET A 108 -6.40 0.12 7.18
N GLY A 109 -6.08 1.15 7.97
CA GLY A 109 -4.75 1.72 8.17
C GLY A 109 -3.68 0.65 8.25
N LEU A 110 -3.76 -0.16 9.30
CA LEU A 110 -2.81 -1.25 9.60
C LEU A 110 -2.55 -2.22 8.44
N MET A 111 -3.50 -2.39 7.50
CA MET A 111 -3.34 -3.30 6.36
C MET A 111 -2.65 -2.62 5.20
N TRP A 112 -3.13 -1.44 4.79
CA TRP A 112 -2.55 -0.77 3.63
C TRP A 112 -1.19 -0.17 3.95
N SER A 113 -0.89 0.17 5.21
CA SER A 113 0.39 0.74 5.63
C SER A 113 1.50 -0.30 5.85
N LEU A 114 1.20 -1.61 5.80
CA LEU A 114 2.20 -2.69 5.94
C LEU A 114 3.45 -2.42 5.09
N SER A 115 4.61 -2.43 5.74
CA SER A 115 5.93 -2.25 5.12
C SER A 115 6.88 -3.37 5.56
N PRO A 116 7.97 -3.64 4.82
CA PRO A 116 8.98 -4.58 5.28
C PRO A 116 9.46 -4.22 6.69
N ALA A 117 9.51 -5.20 7.60
CA ALA A 117 10.02 -4.96 8.95
C ALA A 117 11.49 -4.51 8.89
N GLY A 118 11.99 -3.77 9.88
CA GLY A 118 13.33 -3.17 9.83
C GLY A 118 14.52 -4.14 9.67
N MET A 119 14.29 -5.45 9.87
CA MET A 119 15.27 -6.51 9.66
C MET A 119 15.31 -7.00 8.19
N GLU A 120 14.35 -6.58 7.38
CA GLU A 120 14.13 -7.02 6.01
C GLU A 120 14.63 -5.96 5.02
N ASN A 121 14.81 -6.37 3.76
CA ASN A 121 15.18 -5.43 2.71
C ASN A 121 13.99 -4.50 2.44
N PRO A 122 14.16 -3.15 2.51
CA PRO A 122 13.04 -2.21 2.41
C PRO A 122 12.37 -2.17 1.02
N TYR A 123 13.03 -2.70 -0.02
CA TYR A 123 12.53 -2.69 -1.39
C TYR A 123 11.75 -3.95 -1.77
N ILE A 124 11.45 -4.84 -0.82
CA ILE A 124 10.66 -6.04 -1.10
C ILE A 124 9.17 -5.72 -1.12
N ARG A 125 8.46 -6.29 -2.09
CA ARG A 125 7.00 -6.20 -2.19
C ARG A 125 6.32 -7.37 -1.50
N MET A 126 5.14 -7.14 -0.94
CA MET A 126 4.28 -8.21 -0.49
C MET A 126 3.71 -8.94 -1.72
N VAL A 127 4.06 -10.21 -1.88
CA VAL A 127 3.59 -11.03 -3.00
C VAL A 127 2.89 -12.27 -2.45
N GLN A 128 1.69 -12.55 -2.98
CA GLN A 128 1.00 -13.82 -2.78
C GLN A 128 1.07 -14.65 -4.07
N ARG A 129 1.62 -15.87 -3.97
CA ARG A 129 1.68 -16.83 -5.09
C ARG A 129 0.80 -18.07 -4.89
N SER A 130 0.33 -18.35 -3.67
CA SER A 130 -0.42 -19.57 -3.36
C SER A 130 -1.89 -19.28 -3.07
N VAL A 131 -2.55 -18.66 -4.05
CA VAL A 131 -3.87 -18.00 -3.88
C VAL A 131 -4.98 -18.95 -3.44
N LEU A 132 -4.90 -20.24 -3.81
CA LEU A 132 -5.89 -21.28 -3.46
C LEU A 132 -5.59 -22.04 -2.16
N LYS A 133 -4.35 -21.99 -1.65
CA LYS A 133 -3.90 -22.90 -0.59
C LYS A 133 -3.50 -22.20 0.69
N LYS A 134 -3.03 -20.96 0.61
CA LYS A 134 -2.49 -20.24 1.76
C LYS A 134 -3.06 -18.82 1.82
N PRO A 135 -3.69 -18.42 2.93
CA PRO A 135 -4.04 -17.03 3.14
C PRO A 135 -2.80 -16.21 3.46
N LEU A 136 -2.92 -14.89 3.33
CA LEU A 136 -2.04 -13.97 4.05
C LEU A 136 -2.45 -14.02 5.52
N LYS A 137 -1.52 -14.41 6.39
CA LYS A 137 -1.74 -14.47 7.84
C LYS A 137 -1.22 -13.19 8.47
N LEU A 138 -2.08 -12.56 9.25
CA LEU A 138 -1.75 -11.39 10.06
C LEU A 138 -1.99 -11.68 11.54
N GLU A 139 -1.15 -11.09 12.36
CA GLU A 139 -1.32 -11.01 13.81
C GLU A 139 -1.50 -9.54 14.17
N VAL A 140 -2.65 -9.21 14.75
CA VAL A 140 -2.93 -7.88 15.28
C VAL A 140 -2.72 -7.91 16.78
N THR A 141 -1.94 -6.98 17.33
CA THR A 141 -1.63 -6.89 18.75
C THR A 141 -1.88 -5.49 19.28
N VAL A 142 -2.35 -5.41 20.53
CA VAL A 142 -2.46 -4.16 21.29
C VAL A 142 -1.33 -4.14 22.30
N HIS A 143 -0.57 -3.05 22.32
CA HIS A 143 0.53 -2.83 23.25
C HIS A 143 0.26 -1.64 24.15
N GLN A 144 0.71 -1.72 25.39
CA GLN A 144 0.66 -0.59 26.32
C GLN A 144 1.53 0.58 25.84
N ALA A 145 1.07 1.81 26.06
CA ALA A 145 1.69 3.08 25.69
C ALA A 145 1.86 3.31 24.17
N HIS A 146 2.23 4.53 23.81
CA HIS A 146 2.65 4.89 22.46
C HIS A 146 4.11 4.48 22.26
N ASN A 147 4.32 3.43 21.46
CA ASN A 147 5.65 2.87 21.21
C ASN A 147 6.16 3.34 19.85
N GLN A 148 7.44 3.72 19.76
CA GLN A 148 8.04 4.06 18.48
C GLN A 148 8.09 2.85 17.52
N THR A 149 7.86 3.09 16.24
CA THR A 149 7.95 2.07 15.19
C THR A 149 9.35 1.44 15.18
N GLY A 150 9.45 0.13 15.40
CA GLY A 150 10.70 -0.64 15.29
C GLY A 150 11.48 -0.87 16.58
N LEU A 151 11.09 -0.27 17.72
CA LEU A 151 11.70 -0.51 19.03
C LEU A 151 10.94 -1.57 19.84
N LEU A 152 11.51 -1.98 20.99
CA LEU A 152 10.89 -2.90 21.95
C LEU A 152 9.50 -2.38 22.34
N LEU A 153 8.46 -2.99 21.77
CA LEU A 153 7.08 -2.65 22.08
C LEU A 153 6.79 -3.01 23.54
N GLY A 154 6.07 -2.12 24.23
CA GLY A 154 5.53 -2.37 25.56
C GLY A 154 4.73 -3.67 25.65
N GLN A 155 4.30 -4.02 26.88
CA GLN A 155 3.58 -5.26 27.15
C GLN A 155 2.40 -5.45 26.20
N VAL A 156 2.27 -6.66 25.64
CA VAL A 156 1.12 -7.04 24.81
C VAL A 156 -0.10 -7.19 25.72
N LEU A 157 -1.13 -6.39 25.48
CA LEU A 157 -2.38 -6.39 26.23
C LEU A 157 -3.36 -7.44 25.68
N ALA A 158 -3.46 -7.53 24.35
CA ALA A 158 -4.34 -8.46 23.66
C ALA A 158 -3.81 -8.76 22.24
N SER A 159 -4.23 -9.90 21.66
CA SER A 159 -3.88 -10.27 20.29
C SER A 159 -5.04 -10.97 19.56
N ALA A 160 -5.07 -10.83 18.24
CA ALA A 160 -6.04 -11.47 17.36
C ALA A 160 -5.36 -11.94 16.08
N ARG A 161 -5.76 -13.10 15.57
CA ARG A 161 -5.28 -13.65 14.30
C ARG A 161 -6.27 -13.35 13.19
N VAL A 162 -5.75 -12.93 12.05
CA VAL A 162 -6.53 -12.57 10.87
C VAL A 162 -6.00 -13.34 9.67
N GLU A 163 -6.88 -13.98 8.92
CA GLU A 163 -6.54 -14.65 7.67
C GLU A 163 -7.23 -13.97 6.50
N ARG A 164 -6.45 -13.58 5.49
CA ARG A 164 -6.93 -12.95 4.25
C ARG A 164 -6.71 -13.89 3.06
N TRP A 165 -7.80 -14.43 2.53
CA TRP A 165 -7.80 -15.37 1.42
C TRP A 165 -7.88 -14.65 0.07
N TYR A 166 -7.27 -15.23 -0.97
CA TYR A 166 -7.32 -14.66 -2.33
C TYR A 166 -8.29 -15.42 -3.24
N ALA A 167 -8.94 -16.44 -2.71
CA ALA A 167 -9.87 -17.31 -3.38
C ALA A 167 -10.81 -17.92 -2.34
N THR A 168 -12.09 -18.05 -2.66
CA THR A 168 -13.00 -18.88 -1.87
C THR A 168 -12.84 -20.36 -2.25
N PRO A 169 -13.19 -21.32 -1.38
CA PRO A 169 -13.08 -22.74 -1.67
C PRO A 169 -13.89 -23.21 -2.89
N GLU A 170 -14.94 -22.47 -3.26
CA GLU A 170 -15.88 -22.81 -4.33
C GLU A 170 -15.39 -22.40 -5.71
N ILE A 171 -14.39 -21.51 -5.81
CA ILE A 171 -13.85 -21.14 -7.13
C ILE A 171 -13.09 -22.32 -7.73
N ARG A 172 -13.25 -22.52 -9.03
CA ARG A 172 -12.52 -23.55 -9.77
C ARG A 172 -11.37 -22.92 -10.54
N ALA A 173 -10.15 -23.36 -10.27
CA ALA A 173 -8.97 -22.97 -11.04
C ALA A 173 -8.51 -24.10 -11.96
N ILE A 174 -8.21 -23.76 -13.21
CA ILE A 174 -7.66 -24.68 -14.21
C ILE A 174 -6.33 -24.13 -14.71
N ARG A 175 -5.28 -24.96 -14.66
CA ARG A 175 -4.01 -24.63 -15.30
C ARG A 175 -4.15 -24.76 -16.81
N VAL A 176 -3.94 -23.68 -17.55
CA VAL A 176 -4.08 -23.62 -19.01
C VAL A 176 -2.73 -23.98 -19.66
N ARG A 177 -2.77 -24.95 -20.56
CA ARG A 177 -1.67 -25.39 -21.43
C ARG A 177 -2.25 -25.75 -22.81
N GLU A 178 -2.80 -24.77 -23.51
CA GLU A 178 -3.51 -24.99 -24.78
C GLU A 178 -2.84 -24.19 -25.90
N GLY A 179 -2.33 -24.88 -26.92
CA GLY A 179 -1.50 -24.25 -27.96
C GLY A 179 -0.31 -23.52 -27.34
N MET A 180 -0.16 -22.22 -27.68
CA MET A 180 0.84 -21.35 -27.06
C MET A 180 0.38 -20.76 -25.72
N VAL A 181 -0.92 -20.76 -25.42
CA VAL A 181 -1.48 -20.09 -24.24
C VAL A 181 -1.08 -20.85 -22.98
N ARG A 182 -0.55 -20.10 -22.02
CA ARG A 182 -0.22 -20.56 -20.66
C ARG A 182 -0.93 -19.66 -19.68
N GLY A 183 -1.20 -20.15 -18.48
CA GLY A 183 -1.81 -19.33 -17.43
C GLY A 183 -2.73 -20.13 -16.52
N SER A 184 -3.53 -19.43 -15.73
CA SER A 184 -4.52 -20.08 -14.87
C SER A 184 -5.88 -19.44 -15.08
N PHE A 185 -6.87 -20.26 -15.39
CA PHE A 185 -8.24 -19.85 -15.62
C PHE A 185 -9.10 -20.13 -14.39
N PHE A 186 -9.60 -19.07 -13.76
CA PHE A 186 -10.45 -19.13 -12.58
C PHE A 186 -11.90 -18.94 -12.98
N MET A 187 -12.77 -19.80 -12.47
CA MET A 187 -14.20 -19.77 -12.71
C MET A 187 -14.95 -19.57 -11.40
N PRO A 188 -15.95 -18.67 -11.38
CA PRO A 188 -16.87 -18.56 -10.26
C PRO A 188 -17.66 -19.87 -10.06
N PRO A 189 -18.19 -20.11 -8.84
CA PRO A 189 -19.14 -21.18 -8.62
C PRO A 189 -20.45 -20.95 -9.38
N GLY A 190 -21.15 -22.03 -9.72
CA GLY A 190 -22.44 -22.01 -10.41
C GLY A 190 -22.38 -22.38 -11.90
N ASP A 191 -23.53 -22.27 -12.56
CA ASP A 191 -23.72 -22.76 -13.92
C ASP A 191 -23.19 -21.80 -14.99
N GLY A 192 -23.09 -20.51 -14.66
CA GLY A 192 -22.73 -19.46 -15.61
C GLY A 192 -23.88 -19.14 -16.58
N PRO A 193 -23.60 -18.54 -17.75
CA PRO A 193 -22.28 -18.09 -18.18
C PRO A 193 -21.84 -16.80 -17.48
N PHE A 194 -20.53 -16.64 -17.27
CA PHE A 194 -19.92 -15.52 -16.56
C PHE A 194 -19.27 -14.54 -17.55
N PRO A 195 -19.18 -13.24 -17.23
CA PRO A 195 -18.36 -12.32 -18.01
C PRO A 195 -16.88 -12.78 -17.98
N GLY A 196 -16.27 -12.91 -19.16
CA GLY A 196 -14.89 -13.35 -19.32
C GLY A 196 -13.90 -12.19 -19.23
N VAL A 197 -12.79 -12.38 -18.51
CA VAL A 197 -11.74 -11.36 -18.34
C VAL A 197 -10.36 -11.97 -18.52
N ILE A 198 -9.46 -11.27 -19.22
CA ILE A 198 -8.02 -11.56 -19.21
C ILE A 198 -7.32 -10.60 -18.24
N ASP A 199 -6.52 -11.15 -17.33
CA ASP A 199 -5.75 -10.43 -16.33
C ASP A 199 -4.25 -10.51 -16.62
N MET A 200 -3.60 -9.36 -16.78
CA MET A 200 -2.17 -9.24 -17.10
C MET A 200 -1.43 -8.31 -16.14
N PHE A 201 -0.25 -8.74 -15.70
CA PHE A 201 0.67 -7.95 -14.89
C PHE A 201 1.78 -7.33 -15.75
N GLY A 202 2.68 -6.57 -15.10
CA GLY A 202 3.73 -5.81 -15.75
C GLY A 202 4.92 -6.64 -16.21
N ASP A 203 6.05 -5.97 -16.37
CA ASP A 203 7.35 -6.49 -16.82
C ASP A 203 8.10 -7.31 -15.74
N GLU A 204 7.38 -7.83 -14.74
CA GLU A 204 7.92 -8.65 -13.65
C GLU A 204 8.16 -10.11 -14.11
N GLY A 205 7.41 -10.56 -15.12
CA GLY A 205 7.49 -11.92 -15.67
C GLY A 205 6.88 -12.98 -14.74
N GLY A 206 6.66 -14.18 -15.28
CA GLY A 206 6.00 -15.24 -14.51
C GLY A 206 4.49 -15.08 -14.45
N LEU A 207 3.84 -15.93 -13.65
CA LEU A 207 2.39 -15.89 -13.43
C LEU A 207 2.02 -15.30 -12.07
N HIS A 208 1.05 -14.39 -12.10
CA HIS A 208 0.47 -13.73 -10.94
C HIS A 208 -1.04 -13.97 -10.94
N GLU A 209 -1.55 -14.63 -9.90
CA GLU A 209 -2.92 -15.16 -9.90
C GLU A 209 -3.86 -14.39 -8.97
N PHE A 210 -3.32 -13.56 -8.06
CA PHE A 210 -4.06 -13.03 -6.92
C PHE A 210 -5.23 -12.09 -7.30
N ARG A 211 -5.11 -11.34 -8.39
CA ARG A 211 -6.19 -10.46 -8.87
C ARG A 211 -7.25 -11.26 -9.62
N ALA A 212 -6.85 -12.10 -10.57
CA ALA A 212 -7.76 -13.02 -11.25
C ALA A 212 -8.59 -13.87 -10.27
N SER A 213 -7.95 -14.47 -9.25
CA SER A 213 -8.68 -15.30 -8.28
C SER A 213 -9.71 -14.50 -7.47
N LEU A 214 -9.40 -13.26 -7.08
CA LEU A 214 -10.35 -12.38 -6.41
C LEU A 214 -11.48 -11.94 -7.35
N LEU A 215 -11.18 -11.59 -8.61
CA LEU A 215 -12.21 -11.28 -9.61
C LEU A 215 -13.17 -12.46 -9.85
N ALA A 216 -12.67 -13.69 -9.80
CA ALA A 216 -13.52 -14.88 -9.88
C ALA A 216 -14.45 -15.03 -8.67
N CYS A 217 -14.02 -14.62 -7.48
CA CYS A 217 -14.90 -14.54 -6.31
C CYS A 217 -15.99 -13.48 -6.49
N ARG A 218 -15.80 -12.51 -7.40
CA ARG A 218 -16.77 -11.45 -7.75
C ARG A 218 -17.59 -11.77 -9.01
N GLY A 219 -17.58 -13.03 -9.48
CA GLY A 219 -18.46 -13.49 -10.57
C GLY A 219 -17.90 -13.38 -11.98
N PHE A 220 -16.59 -13.16 -12.16
CA PHE A 220 -15.93 -13.12 -13.47
C PHE A 220 -15.17 -14.40 -13.78
N ALA A 221 -15.28 -14.94 -15.00
CA ALA A 221 -14.39 -16.02 -15.44
C ALA A 221 -13.07 -15.40 -15.93
N THR A 222 -11.99 -15.58 -15.17
CA THR A 222 -10.76 -14.79 -15.35
C THR A 222 -9.55 -15.63 -15.71
N LEU A 223 -8.84 -15.27 -16.78
CA LEU A 223 -7.56 -15.87 -17.17
C LEU A 223 -6.41 -14.99 -16.67
N ALA A 224 -5.67 -15.47 -15.68
CA ALA A 224 -4.36 -14.90 -15.34
C ALA A 224 -3.36 -15.30 -16.44
N LEU A 225 -2.91 -14.32 -17.22
CA LEU A 225 -2.13 -14.52 -18.44
C LEU A 225 -0.69 -14.02 -18.26
N PRO A 226 0.30 -14.93 -18.13
CA PRO A 226 1.71 -14.61 -18.25
C PRO A 226 2.09 -14.48 -19.73
N TYR A 227 3.12 -13.71 -20.08
CA TYR A 227 3.55 -13.58 -21.49
C TYR A 227 5.07 -13.76 -21.67
N PHE A 228 5.83 -13.92 -20.58
CA PHE A 228 7.26 -14.29 -20.58
C PHE A 228 7.68 -14.80 -19.19
N ALA A 229 8.89 -15.35 -19.10
CA ALA A 229 9.51 -15.90 -17.90
C ALA A 229 8.64 -16.92 -17.15
N PHE A 230 7.91 -17.75 -17.90
CA PHE A 230 6.96 -18.69 -17.33
C PHE A 230 6.80 -19.96 -18.15
N GLU A 231 7.09 -21.10 -17.52
CA GLU A 231 7.07 -22.40 -18.19
C GLU A 231 7.91 -22.38 -19.49
N ASP A 232 7.29 -22.67 -20.63
CA ASP A 232 7.90 -22.70 -21.97
C ASP A 232 7.75 -21.38 -22.74
N LEU A 233 7.24 -20.31 -22.10
CA LEU A 233 7.26 -18.96 -22.68
C LEU A 233 8.68 -18.38 -22.74
N PRO A 234 8.95 -17.38 -23.60
CA PRO A 234 10.26 -16.76 -23.71
C PRO A 234 10.80 -16.32 -22.33
N PRO A 235 12.08 -16.57 -22.01
CA PRO A 235 12.62 -16.29 -20.68
C PRO A 235 12.74 -14.79 -20.38
N ILE A 236 12.76 -13.94 -21.41
CA ILE A 236 12.88 -12.50 -21.33
C ILE A 236 11.90 -11.85 -22.31
N MET A 237 11.39 -10.68 -21.95
CA MET A 237 10.52 -9.87 -22.81
C MET A 237 11.35 -9.07 -23.81
N LYS A 238 11.48 -9.58 -25.04
CA LYS A 238 12.12 -8.88 -26.18
C LYS A 238 11.06 -8.37 -27.15
N ASP A 239 10.40 -9.30 -27.81
CA ASP A 239 9.33 -9.02 -28.79
C ASP A 239 8.02 -9.60 -28.28
N LEU A 240 6.94 -8.81 -28.38
CA LEU A 240 5.59 -9.21 -27.99
C LEU A 240 4.74 -9.38 -29.25
N ASN A 241 4.35 -10.62 -29.54
CA ASN A 241 3.47 -10.92 -30.67
C ASN A 241 2.00 -10.90 -30.22
N LEU A 242 1.18 -10.03 -30.84
CA LEU A 242 -0.26 -9.92 -30.57
C LEU A 242 -1.03 -11.22 -30.86
N ASP A 243 -0.53 -12.11 -31.71
CA ASP A 243 -1.14 -13.41 -31.98
C ASP A 243 -1.28 -14.27 -30.72
N TYR A 244 -0.32 -14.17 -29.79
CA TYR A 244 -0.38 -14.85 -28.49
C TYR A 244 -1.62 -14.40 -27.69
N PHE A 245 -1.84 -13.10 -27.64
CA PHE A 245 -2.94 -12.47 -26.92
C PHE A 245 -4.29 -12.70 -27.63
N ALA A 246 -4.29 -12.77 -28.96
CA ALA A 246 -5.46 -13.14 -29.74
C ALA A 246 -5.89 -14.59 -29.47
N GLN A 247 -4.94 -15.52 -29.36
CA GLN A 247 -5.23 -16.91 -28.98
C GLN A 247 -5.78 -17.00 -27.55
N ALA A 248 -5.21 -16.25 -26.60
CA ALA A 248 -5.73 -16.18 -25.24
C ALA A 248 -7.17 -15.61 -25.21
N ALA A 249 -7.46 -14.56 -26.00
CA ALA A 249 -8.79 -13.99 -26.12
C ALA A 249 -9.80 -15.01 -26.63
N LYS A 250 -9.46 -15.73 -27.70
CA LYS A 250 -10.30 -16.80 -28.26
C LYS A 250 -10.50 -17.96 -27.29
N PHE A 251 -9.46 -18.35 -26.55
CA PHE A 251 -9.57 -19.38 -25.52
C PHE A 251 -10.63 -19.01 -24.48
N VAL A 252 -10.60 -17.78 -23.95
CA VAL A 252 -11.60 -17.32 -22.97
C VAL A 252 -12.98 -17.20 -23.60
N GLN A 253 -13.07 -16.59 -24.79
CA GLN A 253 -14.32 -16.37 -25.52
C GLN A 253 -15.06 -17.68 -25.86
N ASN A 254 -14.32 -18.72 -26.26
CA ASN A 254 -14.89 -20.00 -26.68
C ASN A 254 -15.25 -20.92 -25.51
N HIS A 255 -14.89 -20.55 -24.28
CA HIS A 255 -15.21 -21.37 -23.12
C HIS A 255 -16.73 -21.39 -22.86
N PRO A 256 -17.36 -22.57 -22.68
CA PRO A 256 -18.83 -22.69 -22.64
C PRO A 256 -19.49 -21.96 -21.47
N LYS A 257 -18.73 -21.71 -20.40
CA LYS A 257 -19.19 -20.93 -19.24
C LYS A 257 -18.90 -19.42 -19.34
N VAL A 258 -18.47 -18.91 -20.50
CA VAL A 258 -18.23 -17.48 -20.71
C VAL A 258 -19.34 -16.88 -21.57
N LYS A 259 -19.87 -15.72 -21.15
CA LYS A 259 -21.11 -15.14 -21.71
C LYS A 259 -20.98 -14.72 -23.17
N GLY A 260 -19.79 -14.28 -23.62
CA GLY A 260 -19.54 -13.84 -24.99
C GLY A 260 -20.45 -12.68 -25.46
N PRO A 261 -20.26 -12.16 -26.69
CA PRO A 261 -19.26 -12.56 -27.69
C PRO A 261 -17.89 -11.90 -27.47
N LYS A 262 -17.74 -10.96 -26.55
CA LYS A 262 -16.48 -10.25 -26.29
C LYS A 262 -16.04 -10.41 -24.84
N ILE A 263 -14.75 -10.19 -24.59
CA ILE A 263 -14.13 -10.32 -23.26
C ILE A 263 -13.64 -8.97 -22.73
N GLY A 264 -13.52 -8.85 -21.41
CA GLY A 264 -12.81 -7.76 -20.75
C GLY A 264 -11.31 -8.05 -20.67
N VAL A 265 -10.49 -7.00 -20.61
CA VAL A 265 -9.06 -7.12 -20.33
C VAL A 265 -8.68 -6.15 -19.22
N ILE A 266 -7.96 -6.62 -18.21
CA ILE A 266 -7.39 -5.82 -17.14
C ILE A 266 -5.88 -5.99 -17.13
N GLY A 267 -5.17 -4.85 -17.04
CA GLY A 267 -3.73 -4.80 -17.10
C GLY A 267 -3.15 -3.87 -16.04
N SER A 268 -1.90 -4.09 -15.65
CA SER A 268 -1.12 -3.13 -14.84
C SER A 268 0.31 -3.02 -15.37
N GLY A 269 0.88 -1.81 -15.32
CA GLY A 269 2.19 -1.54 -15.91
C GLY A 269 2.21 -1.91 -17.39
N LYS A 270 3.19 -2.73 -17.81
CA LYS A 270 3.26 -3.24 -19.19
C LYS A 270 2.02 -4.03 -19.62
N GLY A 271 1.36 -4.72 -18.68
CA GLY A 271 0.09 -5.41 -18.93
C GLY A 271 -1.05 -4.45 -19.33
N ALA A 272 -1.04 -3.20 -18.85
CA ALA A 272 -2.03 -2.19 -19.24
C ALA A 272 -1.81 -1.71 -20.68
N GLU A 273 -0.55 -1.48 -21.07
CA GLU A 273 -0.16 -1.16 -22.45
C GLU A 273 -0.57 -2.28 -23.41
N LEU A 274 -0.35 -3.54 -23.02
CA LEU A 274 -0.81 -4.71 -23.75
C LEU A 274 -2.33 -4.78 -23.83
N ALA A 275 -3.05 -4.49 -22.74
CA ALA A 275 -4.51 -4.45 -22.75
C ALA A 275 -5.05 -3.41 -23.75
N PHE A 276 -4.46 -2.22 -23.81
CA PHE A 276 -4.80 -1.21 -24.82
C PHE A 276 -4.45 -1.65 -26.24
N SER A 277 -3.32 -2.32 -26.43
CA SER A 277 -2.92 -2.87 -27.72
C SER A 277 -3.92 -3.94 -28.18
N MET A 278 -4.30 -4.85 -27.28
CA MET A 278 -5.35 -5.83 -27.52
C MET A 278 -6.68 -5.16 -27.91
N ALA A 279 -7.12 -4.13 -27.20
CA ALA A 279 -8.36 -3.44 -27.55
C ALA A 279 -8.30 -2.67 -28.87
N THR A 280 -7.12 -2.20 -29.27
CA THR A 280 -6.92 -1.48 -30.54
C THR A 280 -6.91 -2.43 -31.72
N PHE A 281 -6.26 -3.59 -31.59
CA PHE A 281 -5.98 -4.49 -32.71
C PHE A 281 -6.82 -5.77 -32.73
N LEU A 282 -7.46 -6.15 -31.62
CA LEU A 282 -8.25 -7.38 -31.51
C LEU A 282 -9.75 -7.07 -31.40
N PRO A 283 -10.59 -7.58 -32.31
CA PRO A 283 -12.03 -7.29 -32.31
C PRO A 283 -12.78 -7.95 -31.14
N ASP A 284 -12.18 -8.99 -30.54
CA ASP A 284 -12.77 -9.80 -29.46
C ASP A 284 -12.78 -9.11 -28.08
N VAL A 285 -12.09 -7.97 -27.95
CA VAL A 285 -12.03 -7.20 -26.70
C VAL A 285 -13.19 -6.20 -26.64
N ALA A 286 -14.03 -6.31 -25.61
CA ALA A 286 -15.16 -5.41 -25.37
C ALA A 286 -14.78 -4.18 -24.56
N ALA A 287 -13.90 -4.36 -23.58
CA ALA A 287 -13.55 -3.32 -22.63
C ALA A 287 -12.16 -3.55 -22.05
N VAL A 288 -11.46 -2.45 -21.77
CA VAL A 288 -10.21 -2.46 -21.01
C VAL A 288 -10.43 -1.69 -19.73
N ALA A 289 -10.00 -2.26 -18.61
CA ALA A 289 -9.96 -1.52 -17.36
C ALA A 289 -8.90 -0.41 -17.48
N LYS A 290 -9.37 0.84 -17.52
CA LYS A 290 -8.52 2.03 -17.53
C LYS A 290 -8.12 2.41 -16.10
N ALA A 291 -6.94 3.01 -15.93
CA ALA A 291 -6.56 3.67 -14.69
C ALA A 291 -7.66 4.63 -14.22
N THR A 292 -7.91 4.65 -12.90
CA THR A 292 -8.91 5.55 -12.33
C THR A 292 -8.46 6.99 -12.54
N THR A 293 -9.32 7.81 -13.15
CA THR A 293 -9.08 9.26 -13.28
C THR A 293 -9.33 9.96 -11.95
N ILE A 294 -8.78 11.16 -11.75
CA ILE A 294 -9.09 11.93 -10.53
C ILE A 294 -10.59 12.22 -10.46
N LYS A 295 -11.23 12.50 -11.60
CA LYS A 295 -12.68 12.71 -11.67
C LYS A 295 -13.48 11.53 -11.11
N GLU A 296 -13.13 10.31 -11.52
CA GLU A 296 -13.80 9.09 -11.05
C GLU A 296 -13.50 8.82 -9.57
N ALA A 297 -12.25 9.03 -9.14
CA ALA A 297 -11.87 8.89 -7.74
C ALA A 297 -12.64 9.88 -6.84
N LEU A 298 -12.79 11.13 -7.29
CA LEU A 298 -13.58 12.15 -6.60
C LEU A 298 -15.06 11.79 -6.53
N ALA A 299 -15.65 11.28 -7.61
CA ALA A 299 -17.04 10.86 -7.61
C ALA A 299 -17.31 9.71 -6.61
N ARG A 300 -16.41 8.70 -6.57
CA ARG A 300 -16.48 7.61 -5.58
C ARG A 300 -16.28 8.12 -4.15
N TRP A 301 -15.37 9.08 -3.97
CA TRP A 301 -15.11 9.69 -2.68
C TRP A 301 -16.31 10.53 -2.19
N GLU A 302 -16.97 11.28 -3.08
CA GLU A 302 -18.19 12.05 -2.79
C GLU A 302 -19.34 11.11 -2.40
N GLU A 303 -19.55 10.02 -3.13
CA GLU A 303 -20.56 9.00 -2.80
C GLU A 303 -20.31 8.36 -1.43
N LYS A 304 -19.04 8.07 -1.09
CA LYS A 304 -18.67 7.43 0.17
C LYS A 304 -18.70 8.40 1.36
N SER A 305 -18.26 9.65 1.16
CA SER A 305 -18.15 10.65 2.23
C SER A 305 -19.45 11.43 2.46
N GLY A 306 -20.32 11.51 1.45
CA GLY A 306 -21.49 12.38 1.43
C GLY A 306 -21.15 13.88 1.32
N GLN A 307 -19.88 14.23 1.14
CA GLN A 307 -19.40 15.61 1.07
C GLN A 307 -19.10 16.03 -0.36
N LYS A 308 -19.42 17.29 -0.70
CA LYS A 308 -19.04 17.87 -1.98
C LYS A 308 -17.54 18.15 -2.01
N PRO A 309 -16.82 17.74 -3.08
CA PRO A 309 -15.37 17.97 -3.20
C PRO A 309 -14.94 19.44 -3.06
N SER A 310 -15.81 20.39 -3.43
CA SER A 310 -15.53 21.84 -3.34
C SER A 310 -15.57 22.39 -1.92
N GLU A 311 -16.27 21.73 -1.01
CA GLU A 311 -16.47 22.18 0.39
C GLU A 311 -15.57 21.41 1.35
N ALA A 312 -15.03 20.27 0.91
CA ALA A 312 -14.23 19.37 1.72
C ALA A 312 -12.85 19.95 2.04
N LYS A 313 -12.50 19.93 3.33
CA LYS A 313 -11.17 20.29 3.82
C LYS A 313 -10.16 19.16 3.71
N GLU A 314 -10.63 17.92 3.73
CA GLU A 314 -9.78 16.73 3.65
C GLU A 314 -10.35 15.75 2.63
N VAL A 315 -9.54 15.42 1.63
CA VAL A 315 -9.94 14.54 0.53
C VAL A 315 -8.95 13.38 0.40
N LYS A 316 -9.48 12.17 0.48
CA LYS A 316 -8.69 10.92 0.53
C LYS A 316 -8.92 10.09 -0.72
N LEU A 317 -7.95 10.16 -1.65
CA LEU A 317 -7.92 9.45 -2.93
C LEU A 317 -6.76 8.42 -2.98
N TYR A 318 -6.35 7.90 -1.82
CA TYR A 318 -5.29 6.90 -1.73
C TYR A 318 -5.79 5.52 -2.20
N ALA A 319 -4.87 4.63 -2.58
CA ALA A 319 -5.12 3.22 -2.91
C ALA A 319 -6.30 2.98 -3.87
N GLN A 320 -6.39 3.76 -4.95
CA GLN A 320 -7.44 3.53 -5.95
C GLN A 320 -7.23 2.19 -6.65
N ILE A 321 -8.34 1.52 -7.00
CA ILE A 321 -8.33 0.28 -7.75
C ILE A 321 -9.28 0.44 -8.94
N PRO A 322 -8.78 0.41 -10.20
CA PRO A 322 -7.36 0.49 -10.61
C PRO A 322 -6.66 1.78 -10.12
N PRO A 323 -5.33 1.80 -9.93
CA PRO A 323 -4.63 2.96 -9.38
C PRO A 323 -4.70 4.19 -10.29
N VAL A 324 -4.55 5.37 -9.69
CA VAL A 324 -4.39 6.62 -10.44
C VAL A 324 -2.97 6.68 -11.01
N GLU A 325 -2.85 6.84 -12.33
CA GLU A 325 -1.55 6.99 -13.00
C GLU A 325 -1.19 8.46 -13.28
N LYS A 326 -2.21 9.33 -13.39
CA LYS A 326 -2.03 10.73 -13.78
C LYS A 326 -2.92 11.64 -12.97
N MET A 327 -2.34 12.72 -12.45
CA MET A 327 -3.08 13.84 -11.89
C MET A 327 -3.69 14.65 -13.04
N ASP A 328 -5.00 14.88 -13.01
CA ASP A 328 -5.73 15.62 -14.04
C ASP A 328 -6.36 16.91 -13.49
N ALA A 329 -6.92 17.74 -14.38
CA ALA A 329 -7.46 19.05 -14.04
C ALA A 329 -8.63 19.01 -13.06
N SER A 330 -9.24 17.84 -12.81
CA SER A 330 -10.35 17.69 -11.85
C SER A 330 -9.93 17.98 -10.41
N LEU A 331 -8.62 17.96 -10.09
CA LEU A 331 -8.11 18.43 -8.80
C LEU A 331 -8.48 19.91 -8.52
N SER A 332 -8.72 20.70 -9.56
CA SER A 332 -9.17 22.09 -9.40
C SER A 332 -10.53 22.24 -8.73
N MET A 333 -11.33 21.16 -8.66
CA MET A 333 -12.60 21.14 -7.93
C MET A 333 -12.41 21.28 -6.41
N LEU A 334 -11.21 21.00 -5.90
CA LEU A 334 -10.88 20.94 -4.48
C LEU A 334 -10.51 22.31 -3.88
N ALA A 335 -11.35 23.33 -4.10
CA ALA A 335 -11.02 24.72 -3.78
C ALA A 335 -10.70 24.98 -2.29
N ASN A 336 -11.39 24.27 -1.38
CA ASN A 336 -11.24 24.42 0.07
C ASN A 336 -10.38 23.32 0.72
N CYS A 337 -9.77 22.45 -0.09
CA CYS A 337 -9.02 21.32 0.43
C CYS A 337 -7.71 21.78 1.07
N GLU A 338 -7.55 21.44 2.35
CA GLU A 338 -6.35 21.66 3.15
C GLU A 338 -5.47 20.40 3.20
N LYS A 339 -6.06 19.21 3.07
CA LYS A 339 -5.35 17.91 3.12
C LYS A 339 -5.75 17.00 1.96
N LEU A 340 -4.79 16.67 1.10
CA LEU A 340 -5.00 15.79 -0.05
C LEU A 340 -4.14 14.54 0.05
N SER A 341 -4.79 13.37 0.06
CA SER A 341 -4.12 12.07 0.08
C SER A 341 -4.25 11.36 -1.26
N LEU A 342 -3.12 11.11 -1.92
CA LEU A 342 -2.96 10.41 -3.20
C LEU A 342 -1.95 9.25 -3.09
N SER A 343 -1.62 8.84 -1.87
CA SER A 343 -0.66 7.76 -1.61
C SER A 343 -1.11 6.40 -2.15
N THR A 344 -0.16 5.50 -2.39
CA THR A 344 -0.42 4.13 -2.88
C THR A 344 -1.17 4.13 -4.22
N ASN A 345 -0.69 4.94 -5.16
CA ASN A 345 -1.16 4.99 -6.55
C ASN A 345 0.03 4.73 -7.50
N CYS A 346 -0.09 5.04 -8.79
CA CYS A 346 0.99 4.88 -9.77
C CYS A 346 1.35 6.21 -10.44
N ILE A 347 1.25 7.32 -9.71
CA ILE A 347 1.49 8.67 -10.24
C ILE A 347 2.96 8.84 -10.57
N GLU A 348 3.28 9.24 -11.79
CA GLU A 348 4.67 9.47 -12.22
C GLU A 348 5.09 10.95 -12.16
N LYS A 349 4.12 11.87 -12.28
CA LYS A 349 4.35 13.31 -12.39
C LYS A 349 3.34 14.08 -11.55
N ILE A 350 3.84 15.01 -10.73
CA ILE A 350 3.02 15.95 -9.98
C ILE A 350 2.55 17.04 -10.96
N ALA A 351 1.25 17.28 -11.02
CA ALA A 351 0.67 18.29 -11.92
C ALA A 351 -0.73 18.72 -11.45
N ASN A 352 -1.25 19.80 -12.05
CA ASN A 352 -2.63 20.25 -11.88
C ASN A 352 -3.02 20.66 -10.45
N LEU A 353 -2.06 21.16 -9.67
CA LEU A 353 -2.30 21.65 -8.31
C LEU A 353 -2.78 23.12 -8.23
N ASN A 354 -2.93 23.81 -9.37
CA ASN A 354 -3.24 25.26 -9.43
C ASN A 354 -4.54 25.68 -8.74
N GLY A 355 -5.52 24.78 -8.60
CA GLY A 355 -6.79 25.08 -7.94
C GLY A 355 -6.77 24.92 -6.41
N LEU A 356 -5.72 24.32 -5.86
CA LEU A 356 -5.60 23.90 -4.45
C LEU A 356 -4.96 25.01 -3.59
N LYS A 357 -5.58 26.20 -3.58
CA LYS A 357 -5.01 27.40 -2.94
C LYS A 357 -4.87 27.33 -1.42
N ASN A 358 -5.52 26.36 -0.78
CA ASN A 358 -5.52 26.19 0.68
C ASN A 358 -4.76 24.94 1.12
N LEU A 359 -4.07 24.25 0.21
CA LEU A 359 -3.46 22.95 0.51
C LEU A 359 -2.26 23.11 1.44
N ARG A 360 -2.32 22.43 2.57
CA ARG A 360 -1.31 22.41 3.64
C ARG A 360 -0.61 21.07 3.73
N ILE A 361 -1.33 19.97 3.54
CA ILE A 361 -0.79 18.60 3.63
C ILE A 361 -1.02 17.87 2.31
N LEU A 362 0.05 17.36 1.71
CA LEU A 362 0.02 16.56 0.50
C LEU A 362 0.70 15.21 0.72
N SER A 363 -0.08 14.13 0.57
CA SER A 363 0.39 12.76 0.72
C SER A 363 0.47 12.07 -0.63
N LEU A 364 1.68 11.76 -1.07
CA LEU A 364 2.08 11.16 -2.36
C LEU A 364 3.01 9.95 -2.17
N GLY A 365 3.03 9.34 -0.97
CA GLY A 365 3.85 8.17 -0.70
C GLY A 365 3.46 6.97 -1.56
N ARG A 366 4.39 6.06 -1.83
CA ARG A 366 4.17 4.85 -2.64
C ARG A 366 3.56 5.16 -4.01
N ASN A 367 4.24 6.01 -4.77
CA ASN A 367 3.94 6.35 -6.16
C ASN A 367 5.19 6.10 -7.03
N ASN A 368 5.15 6.54 -8.30
CA ASN A 368 6.25 6.38 -9.25
C ASN A 368 6.98 7.70 -9.55
N ILE A 369 6.98 8.65 -8.61
CA ILE A 369 7.46 10.03 -8.82
C ILE A 369 8.99 10.05 -8.85
N LYS A 370 9.56 10.76 -9.82
CA LYS A 370 11.02 10.87 -10.02
C LYS A 370 11.63 12.23 -9.67
N ASN A 371 10.81 13.27 -9.56
CA ASN A 371 11.24 14.63 -9.24
C ASN A 371 10.08 15.44 -8.66
N LEU A 372 10.39 16.61 -8.08
CA LEU A 372 9.45 17.46 -7.35
C LEU A 372 8.85 18.59 -8.21
N ASN A 373 9.05 18.58 -9.53
CA ASN A 373 8.44 19.59 -10.41
C ASN A 373 6.91 19.45 -10.39
N GLY A 374 6.19 20.56 -10.49
CA GLY A 374 4.72 20.60 -10.43
C GLY A 374 4.15 21.01 -9.08
N LEU A 375 5.00 21.16 -8.06
CA LEU A 375 4.63 21.68 -6.72
C LEU A 375 4.63 23.21 -6.65
N GLU A 376 5.00 23.91 -7.71
CA GLU A 376 5.18 25.36 -7.71
C GLU A 376 3.90 26.11 -7.33
N ALA A 377 2.76 25.56 -7.75
CA ALA A 377 1.45 26.13 -7.49
C ALA A 377 1.02 26.13 -6.02
N VAL A 378 1.60 25.24 -5.20
CA VAL A 378 1.28 25.08 -3.78
C VAL A 378 2.48 25.39 -2.86
N GLY A 379 3.58 25.88 -3.43
CA GLY A 379 4.82 26.09 -2.69
C GLY A 379 4.71 27.11 -1.54
N ASP A 380 3.81 28.08 -1.67
CA ASP A 380 3.56 29.10 -0.64
C ASP A 380 2.54 28.67 0.43
N THR A 381 1.88 27.52 0.27
CA THR A 381 0.81 27.06 1.17
C THR A 381 1.14 25.74 1.86
N LEU A 382 1.94 24.88 1.21
CA LEU A 382 2.23 23.54 1.69
C LEU A 382 3.14 23.55 2.93
N GLU A 383 2.67 22.91 3.99
CA GLU A 383 3.37 22.76 5.27
C GLU A 383 3.92 21.34 5.48
N GLU A 384 3.23 20.32 4.94
CA GLU A 384 3.63 18.92 5.07
C GLU A 384 3.59 18.21 3.71
N LEU A 385 4.68 17.52 3.39
CA LEU A 385 4.80 16.69 2.20
C LEU A 385 5.23 15.28 2.57
N TRP A 386 4.38 14.29 2.26
CA TRP A 386 4.71 12.89 2.46
C TRP A 386 4.92 12.21 1.10
N ILE A 387 6.16 11.92 0.74
CA ILE A 387 6.58 11.40 -0.56
C ILE A 387 7.51 10.18 -0.45
N SER A 388 7.44 9.47 0.67
CA SER A 388 8.19 8.24 0.90
C SER A 388 7.86 7.14 -0.13
N TYR A 389 8.80 6.22 -0.37
CA TYR A 389 8.63 5.11 -1.33
C TYR A 389 8.30 5.60 -2.75
N ASN A 390 9.15 6.48 -3.28
CA ASN A 390 9.12 6.95 -4.67
C ASN A 390 10.51 6.73 -5.30
N TYR A 391 10.76 7.28 -6.49
CA TYR A 391 12.00 7.11 -7.24
C TYR A 391 12.77 8.43 -7.39
N ILE A 392 12.76 9.29 -6.35
CA ILE A 392 13.40 10.60 -6.41
C ILE A 392 14.91 10.45 -6.24
N GLU A 393 15.65 10.80 -7.28
CA GLU A 393 17.13 10.83 -7.25
C GLU A 393 17.69 12.23 -6.96
N LYS A 394 16.98 13.27 -7.41
CA LYS A 394 17.43 14.67 -7.34
C LYS A 394 16.34 15.56 -6.76
N LEU A 395 16.72 16.49 -5.89
CA LEU A 395 15.83 17.42 -5.20
C LEU A 395 15.56 18.70 -6.00
N LYS A 396 15.53 18.59 -7.33
CA LYS A 396 15.18 19.73 -8.19
C LYS A 396 13.71 20.10 -7.95
N GLY A 397 13.47 21.39 -7.68
CA GLY A 397 12.14 21.94 -7.38
C GLY A 397 11.81 22.05 -5.89
N ILE A 398 12.68 21.56 -4.99
CA ILE A 398 12.45 21.62 -3.54
C ILE A 398 12.33 23.06 -3.02
N HIS A 399 13.14 23.98 -3.55
CA HIS A 399 13.24 25.39 -3.15
C HIS A 399 11.95 26.20 -3.26
N VAL A 400 10.96 25.68 -4.00
CA VAL A 400 9.69 26.38 -4.22
C VAL A 400 8.78 26.29 -2.98
N MET A 401 8.96 25.28 -2.13
CA MET A 401 8.10 25.02 -0.96
C MET A 401 8.58 25.79 0.29
N LYS A 402 8.41 27.11 0.29
CA LYS A 402 8.98 28.00 1.33
C LYS A 402 8.40 27.80 2.73
N ARG A 403 7.17 27.27 2.84
CA ARG A 403 6.47 27.07 4.11
C ARG A 403 6.52 25.62 4.63
N LEU A 404 7.28 24.74 3.95
CA LEU A 404 7.35 23.34 4.32
C LEU A 404 8.01 23.18 5.70
N LYS A 405 7.30 22.53 6.62
CA LYS A 405 7.74 22.21 7.98
C LYS A 405 8.09 20.75 8.15
N ILE A 406 7.33 19.86 7.52
CA ILE A 406 7.48 18.41 7.64
C ILE A 406 7.69 17.80 6.25
N LEU A 407 8.79 17.06 6.09
CA LEU A 407 9.10 16.33 4.87
C LEU A 407 9.37 14.86 5.19
N TYR A 408 8.47 13.99 4.76
CA TYR A 408 8.68 12.55 4.80
C TYR A 408 9.05 12.05 3.41
N MET A 409 10.31 11.66 3.22
CA MET A 409 10.84 11.22 1.93
C MET A 409 11.75 9.98 2.04
N SER A 410 11.47 9.13 3.03
CA SER A 410 12.14 7.84 3.20
C SER A 410 11.99 6.93 1.98
N ASN A 411 12.95 6.01 1.78
CA ASN A 411 12.93 5.04 0.68
C ASN A 411 12.79 5.70 -0.70
N ASN A 412 13.66 6.68 -0.97
CA ASN A 412 13.88 7.29 -2.28
C ASN A 412 15.30 6.95 -2.76
N LEU A 413 15.79 7.59 -3.82
CA LEU A 413 17.04 7.24 -4.50
C LEU A 413 18.11 8.34 -4.41
N VAL A 414 18.04 9.23 -3.41
CA VAL A 414 19.04 10.31 -3.25
C VAL A 414 20.36 9.73 -2.74
N LYS A 415 21.46 9.99 -3.48
CA LYS A 415 22.77 9.38 -3.22
C LYS A 415 23.86 10.38 -2.79
N ASP A 416 23.66 11.66 -3.06
CA ASP A 416 24.72 12.67 -2.98
C ASP A 416 24.38 13.79 -1.99
N TRP A 417 25.36 14.19 -1.18
CA TRP A 417 25.24 15.35 -0.29
C TRP A 417 24.93 16.65 -1.02
N ALA A 418 25.35 16.79 -2.29
CA ALA A 418 25.05 17.96 -3.11
C ALA A 418 23.53 18.15 -3.34
N GLU A 419 22.77 17.05 -3.39
CA GLU A 419 21.32 17.13 -3.44
C GLU A 419 20.74 17.42 -2.06
N PHE A 420 21.26 16.78 -1.00
CA PHE A 420 20.81 16.99 0.38
C PHE A 420 20.95 18.45 0.86
N VAL A 421 22.04 19.13 0.52
CA VAL A 421 22.28 20.54 0.91
C VAL A 421 21.18 21.47 0.39
N LYS A 422 20.48 21.13 -0.69
CA LYS A 422 19.34 21.92 -1.20
C LYS A 422 18.16 21.98 -0.21
N LEU A 423 18.07 21.03 0.74
CA LEU A 423 17.10 21.09 1.83
C LEU A 423 17.35 22.29 2.76
N ALA A 424 18.57 22.82 2.82
CA ALA A 424 18.88 24.02 3.61
C ALA A 424 18.17 25.28 3.08
N GLU A 425 17.73 25.27 1.81
CA GLU A 425 16.94 26.34 1.21
C GLU A 425 15.52 26.41 1.79
N LEU A 426 15.04 25.33 2.44
CA LEU A 426 13.76 25.28 3.12
C LEU A 426 13.86 25.92 4.51
N LEU A 427 13.53 27.21 4.58
CA LEU A 427 13.76 28.01 5.78
C LEU A 427 12.91 27.58 7.00
N CYS A 428 11.79 26.90 6.77
CA CYS A 428 10.84 26.48 7.80
C CYS A 428 10.88 24.98 8.10
N LEU A 429 11.80 24.21 7.52
CA LEU A 429 11.84 22.76 7.69
C LEU A 429 12.26 22.38 9.12
N GLU A 430 11.37 21.71 9.85
CA GLU A 430 11.56 21.31 11.24
C GLU A 430 11.72 19.79 11.39
N GLU A 431 10.97 19.01 10.62
CA GLU A 431 10.98 17.55 10.70
C GLU A 431 11.29 16.93 9.33
N LEU A 432 12.28 16.04 9.32
CA LEU A 432 12.70 15.30 8.13
C LEU A 432 12.74 13.80 8.43
N VAL A 433 12.13 13.00 7.56
CA VAL A 433 12.34 11.55 7.53
C VAL A 433 12.93 11.18 6.17
N PHE A 434 14.16 10.69 6.18
CA PHE A 434 15.01 10.44 5.03
C PHE A 434 15.56 9.00 5.00
N VAL A 435 15.29 8.19 6.03
CA VAL A 435 15.67 6.77 6.12
C VAL A 435 15.48 5.99 4.82
N GLY A 436 16.45 5.16 4.45
CA GLY A 436 16.36 4.27 3.29
C GLY A 436 16.64 4.97 1.95
N ASN A 437 17.23 6.17 1.98
CA ASN A 437 17.89 6.73 0.80
C ASN A 437 19.35 6.23 0.76
N PRO A 438 19.94 5.95 -0.42
CA PRO A 438 21.32 5.47 -0.51
C PRO A 438 22.35 6.36 0.20
N LEU A 439 22.14 7.68 0.23
CA LEU A 439 22.97 8.61 0.99
C LEU A 439 22.93 8.33 2.50
N GLU A 440 21.72 8.15 3.05
CA GLU A 440 21.52 7.89 4.47
C GLU A 440 22.04 6.51 4.84
N GLU A 441 21.73 5.47 4.06
CA GLU A 441 22.23 4.11 4.32
C GLU A 441 23.76 4.08 4.38
N LYS A 442 24.43 4.80 3.48
CA LYS A 442 25.89 4.92 3.47
C LYS A 442 26.39 5.65 4.71
N SER A 443 25.89 6.83 5.01
CA SER A 443 26.36 7.64 6.14
C SER A 443 25.99 7.06 7.51
N SER A 444 24.87 6.36 7.61
CA SER A 444 24.47 5.61 8.80
C SER A 444 25.39 4.42 9.04
N SER A 445 25.85 3.74 7.97
CA SER A 445 26.86 2.68 8.10
C SER A 445 28.23 3.20 8.56
N GLU A 446 28.54 4.46 8.26
CA GLU A 446 29.73 5.17 8.72
C GLU A 446 29.55 5.81 10.11
N GLY A 447 28.34 5.74 10.68
CA GLY A 447 27.99 6.28 12.00
C GLY A 447 27.93 7.81 12.08
N ASN A 448 27.93 8.51 10.94
CA ASN A 448 28.04 9.98 10.88
C ASN A 448 26.77 10.68 10.32
N TRP A 449 25.70 9.93 10.02
CA TRP A 449 24.51 10.46 9.36
C TRP A 449 23.89 11.66 10.07
N ILE A 450 23.56 11.54 11.35
CA ILE A 450 22.86 12.59 12.11
C ILE A 450 23.72 13.86 12.18
N ASP A 451 25.01 13.73 12.48
CA ASP A 451 25.92 14.86 12.61
C ASP A 451 26.11 15.59 11.27
N GLU A 452 26.36 14.85 10.18
CA GLU A 452 26.57 15.44 8.85
C GLU A 452 25.29 16.06 8.27
N ALA A 453 24.12 15.45 8.54
CA ALA A 453 22.83 15.95 8.11
C ALA A 453 22.44 17.23 8.86
N THR A 454 22.54 17.23 10.19
CA THR A 454 22.22 18.40 11.03
C THR A 454 23.18 19.56 10.81
N LYS A 455 24.46 19.29 10.54
CA LYS A 455 25.42 20.33 10.13
C LYS A 455 25.03 21.05 8.84
N ARG A 456 24.46 20.33 7.87
CA ARG A 456 24.06 20.89 6.56
C ARG A 456 22.67 21.53 6.60
N VAL A 457 21.77 21.00 7.41
CA VAL A 457 20.41 21.51 7.60
C VAL A 457 20.20 21.81 9.08
N PRO A 458 20.81 22.89 9.60
CA PRO A 458 20.86 23.16 11.04
C PRO A 458 19.51 23.50 11.65
N LYS A 459 18.46 23.72 10.85
CA LYS A 459 17.13 24.11 11.33
C LYS A 459 16.26 22.93 11.78
N LEU A 460 16.68 21.70 11.48
CA LEU A 460 15.93 20.50 11.85
C LEU A 460 15.82 20.37 13.38
N LYS A 461 14.59 20.22 13.86
CA LYS A 461 14.27 19.85 15.24
C LYS A 461 14.16 18.33 15.39
N LYS A 462 13.84 17.62 14.31
CA LYS A 462 13.68 16.17 14.31
C LYS A 462 14.15 15.56 12.99
N LEU A 463 14.99 14.54 13.08
CA LEU A 463 15.54 13.81 11.95
C LEU A 463 15.32 12.31 12.17
N ASP A 464 14.65 11.65 11.23
CA ASP A 464 14.40 10.21 11.23
C ASP A 464 13.75 9.69 12.52
N GLY A 465 12.85 10.49 13.10
CA GLY A 465 12.17 10.18 14.35
C GLY A 465 12.94 10.59 15.61
N ILE A 466 14.20 11.01 15.48
CA ILE A 466 15.09 11.38 16.58
C ILE A 466 15.05 12.92 16.78
N PRO A 467 14.71 13.42 17.97
CA PRO A 467 14.85 14.83 18.30
C PRO A 467 16.31 15.27 18.20
N VAL A 468 16.56 16.36 17.47
CA VAL A 468 17.87 16.99 17.37
C VAL A 468 18.00 17.96 18.54
N ILE A 469 18.71 17.54 19.59
CA ILE A 469 18.98 18.37 20.77
C ILE A 469 20.18 19.26 20.44
N LYS A 470 19.96 20.58 20.38
CA LYS A 470 21.06 21.55 20.32
C LYS A 470 21.46 21.91 21.73
N GLN A 471 22.77 21.96 21.99
CA GLN A 471 23.25 22.80 23.10
C GLN A 471 23.06 24.24 22.64
N GLU A 472 22.20 24.99 23.32
CA GLU A 472 22.10 26.43 23.13
C GLU A 472 23.44 27.02 23.57
N GLU A 473 24.27 27.48 22.62
CA GLU A 473 25.30 28.46 22.95
C GLU A 473 24.54 29.75 23.26
N GLU A 474 24.53 30.12 24.55
CA GLU A 474 24.12 31.43 25.02
C GLU A 474 24.90 32.49 24.21
N GLU A 475 24.20 33.24 23.35
CA GLU A 475 24.71 34.51 22.83
C GLU A 475 24.75 35.51 24.00
N GLU A 476 25.83 35.49 24.78
CA GLU A 476 26.28 36.67 25.52
C GLU A 476 26.97 37.63 24.53
N GLY A 477 26.40 38.82 24.34
CA GLY A 477 27.02 39.92 23.59
C GLY A 477 26.09 41.05 23.22
#